data_AF-A0A6G9FN74-F1
#
_entry.id   AF-A0A6G9FN74-F1
#
_cell.length_a   1.000
_cell.length_b   1.000
_cell.length_c   1.000
_cell.angle_alpha   90.00
_cell.angle_beta   90.00
_cell.angle_gamma   90.00
#
_symmetry.space_group_name_H-M   'P 1'
#
loop_
_entity.id
_entity.type
_entity.pdbx_description
1 polymer ?
#
loop_
_entity_poly.entity_id
_entity_poly.type
_entity_poly.pdbx_seq_one_letter_code
_entity_poly.pdbx_strand_id
1 'polypeptide(L)'
;MPSYQPDKDAADLFARYKRHYEAERDLKPAMREMAARELKAGASVGQLAELTGLTPEVFRRIARAEGVERKRPPTVGKLRNETEA
;
A
#
# COMPACT_ATOMS: atom_id res chain seq x y z
N MET A 1 -28.71 -29.47 -7.40
CA MET A 1 -27.37 -29.00 -6.99
C MET A 1 -27.26 -29.22 -5.48
N PRO A 2 -26.35 -30.06 -4.97
CA PRO A 2 -26.17 -30.18 -3.52
C PRO A 2 -25.67 -28.84 -2.96
N SER A 3 -26.37 -28.29 -1.97
CA SER A 3 -25.88 -27.13 -1.23
C SER A 3 -24.68 -27.54 -0.40
N TYR A 4 -23.52 -26.96 -0.69
CA TYR A 4 -22.31 -27.19 0.11
C TYR A 4 -22.55 -26.70 1.54
N GLN A 5 -22.36 -27.59 2.51
CA GLN A 5 -22.42 -27.29 3.93
C GLN A 5 -21.00 -27.42 4.50
N PRO A 6 -20.33 -26.32 4.88
CA PRO A 6 -19.04 -26.41 5.54
C PRO A 6 -19.18 -27.08 6.91
N ASP A 7 -18.12 -27.73 7.38
CA ASP A 7 -18.05 -28.14 8.78
C ASP A 7 -18.07 -26.91 9.70
N LYS A 8 -18.36 -27.14 10.98
CA LYS A 8 -18.56 -26.05 11.95
C LYS A 8 -17.29 -25.22 12.15
N ASP A 9 -16.11 -25.83 12.14
CA ASP A 9 -14.85 -25.15 12.38
C ASP A 9 -14.49 -24.24 11.19
N ALA A 10 -14.73 -24.71 9.96
CA ALA A 10 -14.59 -23.92 8.74
C ALA A 10 -15.60 -22.77 8.70
N ALA A 11 -16.86 -23.01 9.08
CA ALA A 11 -17.88 -21.97 9.13
C ALA A 11 -17.51 -20.85 10.14
N ASP A 12 -17.05 -21.24 11.33
CA ASP A 12 -16.62 -20.31 12.39
C ASP A 12 -15.38 -19.50 11.95
N LEU A 13 -14.39 -20.14 11.31
CA LEU A 13 -13.19 -19.48 10.79
C LEU A 13 -13.54 -18.48 9.68
N PHE A 14 -14.37 -18.87 8.72
CA PHE A 14 -14.75 -18.00 7.60
C PHE A 14 -15.60 -16.82 8.07
N ALA A 15 -16.49 -17.02 9.05
CA ALA A 15 -17.22 -15.92 9.65
C ALA A 15 -16.30 -14.91 10.34
N ARG A 16 -15.29 -15.38 11.07
CA ARG A 16 -14.28 -14.50 11.69
C ARG A 16 -13.46 -13.76 10.64
N TYR A 17 -12.95 -14.46 9.64
CA TYR A 17 -12.19 -13.85 8.55
C TYR A 17 -13.01 -12.78 7.81
N LYS A 18 -14.27 -13.08 7.48
CA LYS A 18 -15.18 -12.15 6.80
C LYS A 18 -15.32 -10.83 7.55
N ARG A 19 -15.50 -10.87 8.87
CA ARG A 19 -15.62 -9.65 9.70
C ARG A 19 -14.36 -8.78 9.62
N HIS A 20 -13.17 -9.39 9.71
CA HIS A 20 -11.91 -8.66 9.58
C HIS A 20 -11.71 -8.09 8.18
N TYR A 21 -12.07 -8.86 7.15
CA TYR A 21 -11.99 -8.41 5.76
C TYR A 21 -12.92 -7.23 5.47
N GLU A 22 -14.16 -7.27 5.96
CA GLU A 22 -15.13 -6.17 5.81
C GLU A 22 -14.63 -4.91 6.54
N ALA A 23 -14.13 -5.05 7.76
CA ALA A 23 -13.54 -3.94 8.51
C ALA A 23 -12.31 -3.34 7.79
N GLU A 24 -11.41 -4.17 7.25
CA GLU A 24 -10.27 -3.69 6.46
C GLU A 24 -10.74 -2.95 5.21
N ARG A 25 -11.71 -3.54 4.47
CA ARG A 25 -12.27 -2.96 3.26
C ARG A 25 -12.82 -1.56 3.51
N ASP A 26 -13.52 -1.37 4.63
CA ASP A 26 -14.18 -0.12 4.96
C ASP A 26 -13.16 0.93 5.47
N LEU A 27 -12.07 0.51 6.15
CA LEU A 27 -11.00 1.40 6.60
C LEU A 27 -10.04 1.83 5.48
N LYS A 28 -9.88 0.98 4.45
CA LYS A 28 -8.88 1.15 3.38
C LYS A 28 -8.95 2.50 2.65
N PRO A 29 -10.13 3.05 2.29
CA PRO A 29 -10.22 4.35 1.63
C PRO A 29 -9.66 5.49 2.50
N ALA A 30 -10.06 5.55 3.77
CA ALA A 30 -9.59 6.58 4.71
C ALA A 30 -8.08 6.47 4.96
N MET A 31 -7.56 5.24 5.08
CA MET A 31 -6.12 5.01 5.20
C MET A 31 -5.36 5.53 3.96
N ARG A 32 -5.87 5.28 2.75
CA ARG A 32 -5.24 5.76 1.51
C ARG A 32 -5.22 7.28 1.40
N GLU A 33 -6.33 7.92 1.77
CA GLU A 33 -6.42 9.38 1.80
C GLU A 33 -5.40 9.99 2.78
N MET A 34 -5.31 9.41 3.98
CA MET A 34 -4.31 9.84 4.96
C MET A 34 -2.88 9.59 4.45
N ALA A 35 -2.61 8.43 3.85
CA ALA A 35 -1.31 8.12 3.27
C ALA A 35 -0.90 9.13 2.18
N ALA A 36 -1.83 9.53 1.31
CA ALA A 36 -1.60 10.56 0.30
C ALA A 36 -1.23 11.91 0.94
N ARG A 37 -1.94 12.31 2.00
CA ARG A 37 -1.65 13.52 2.76
C ARG A 37 -0.27 13.48 3.41
N GLU A 38 0.09 12.38 4.04
CA GLU A 38 1.41 12.19 4.68
C GLU A 38 2.55 12.20 3.65
N LEU A 39 2.35 11.57 2.49
CA LEU A 39 3.31 11.63 1.39
C LEU A 39 3.54 13.07 0.91
N LYS A 40 2.46 13.87 0.78
CA LYS A 40 2.55 15.31 0.47
C LYS A 40 3.25 16.11 1.58
N ALA A 41 3.09 15.71 2.84
CA ALA A 41 3.77 16.30 3.98
C ALA A 41 5.27 15.90 4.08
N GLY A 42 5.72 14.94 3.28
CA GLY A 42 7.11 14.53 3.18
C GLY A 42 7.46 13.23 3.90
N ALA A 43 6.46 12.48 4.39
CA ALA A 43 6.66 11.13 4.91
C ALA A 43 7.27 10.22 3.82
N SER A 44 8.15 9.31 4.24
CA SER A 44 8.71 8.32 3.32
C SER A 44 7.80 7.10 3.17
N VAL A 45 7.83 6.50 1.97
CA VAL A 45 7.17 5.22 1.67
C VAL A 45 7.54 4.13 2.70
N GLY A 46 8.78 4.11 3.19
CA GLY A 46 9.25 3.14 4.18
C GLY A 46 8.60 3.34 5.55
N GLN A 47 8.48 4.58 6.01
CA GLN A 47 7.81 4.91 7.27
C GLN A 47 6.33 4.53 7.23
N LEU A 48 5.64 4.80 6.12
CA LEU A 48 4.23 4.43 5.99
C LEU A 48 4.02 2.91 5.92
N ALA A 49 4.94 2.19 5.27
CA ALA A 49 4.93 0.73 5.25
C ALA A 49 5.09 0.13 6.66
N GLU A 50 6.02 0.67 7.45
CA GLU A 50 6.26 0.23 8.82
C GLU A 50 5.05 0.49 9.72
N LEU A 51 4.45 1.68 9.65
CA LEU A 51 3.30 2.06 10.48
C LEU A 51 2.02 1.26 10.17
N THR A 52 1.82 0.89 8.90
CA THR A 52 0.59 0.22 8.46
C THR A 52 0.73 -1.30 8.33
N GLY A 53 1.95 -1.83 8.38
CA GLY A 53 2.25 -3.23 8.06
C GLY A 53 2.05 -3.61 6.59
N LEU A 54 1.79 -2.63 5.71
CA LEU A 54 1.63 -2.85 4.27
C LEU A 54 2.97 -2.79 3.55
N THR A 55 3.02 -3.33 2.33
CA THR A 55 4.25 -3.30 1.55
C THR A 55 4.57 -1.89 1.03
N PRO A 56 5.86 -1.53 0.88
CA PRO A 56 6.26 -0.25 0.31
C PRO A 56 5.64 0.03 -1.07
N GLU A 57 5.38 -1.00 -1.87
CA GLU A 57 4.80 -0.83 -3.21
C GLU A 57 3.40 -0.23 -3.19
N VAL A 58 2.62 -0.48 -2.13
CA VAL A 58 1.30 0.16 -1.95
C VAL A 58 1.46 1.68 -1.92
N PHE A 59 2.41 2.18 -1.13
CA PHE A 59 2.64 3.62 -0.98
C PHE A 59 3.35 4.23 -2.19
N ARG A 60 4.18 3.48 -2.92
CA ARG A 60 4.73 3.95 -4.21
C ARG A 60 3.62 4.19 -5.23
N ARG A 61 2.63 3.29 -5.30
CA ARG A 61 1.47 3.46 -6.19
C ARG A 61 0.64 4.68 -5.81
N ILE A 62 0.41 4.91 -4.51
CA ILE A 62 -0.28 6.11 -4.03
C ILE A 62 0.53 7.36 -4.38
N ALA A 63 1.85 7.37 -4.12
CA ALA A 63 2.71 8.50 -4.45
C ALA A 63 2.70 8.83 -5.96
N ARG A 64 2.69 7.82 -6.83
CA ARG A 64 2.56 8.00 -8.28
C ARG A 64 1.21 8.58 -8.68
N ALA A 65 0.11 8.04 -8.13
CA ALA A 65 -1.23 8.53 -8.41
C ALA A 65 -1.43 10.00 -7.98
N GLU A 66 -0.77 10.38 -6.88
CA GLU A 66 -0.82 11.73 -6.31
C GLU A 66 0.26 12.69 -6.85
N GLY A 67 1.13 12.22 -7.75
CA GLY A 67 2.20 13.03 -8.34
C GLY A 67 3.32 13.44 -7.38
N VAL A 68 3.41 12.84 -6.19
CA VAL A 68 4.41 13.12 -5.14
C VAL A 68 5.57 12.13 -5.13
N GLU A 69 5.77 11.39 -6.23
CA GLU A 69 6.89 10.47 -6.35
C GLU A 69 8.21 11.25 -6.22
N ARG A 70 8.91 11.07 -5.09
CA ARG A 70 10.29 11.53 -4.95
C ARG A 70 11.12 10.78 -5.99
N LYS A 71 11.49 11.47 -7.08
CA LYS A 71 12.53 11.01 -8.01
C LYS A 71 13.81 10.86 -7.19
N ARG A 72 14.11 9.64 -6.72
CA ARG A 72 15.45 9.35 -6.24
C ARG A 72 16.37 9.55 -7.44
N PRO A 73 17.50 10.28 -7.29
CA PRO A 73 18.51 10.26 -8.32
C PRO A 73 18.90 8.79 -8.58
N PRO A 74 19.09 8.39 -9.84
CA PRO A 74 19.39 7.01 -10.18
C PRO A 74 20.61 6.53 -9.39
N THR A 75 20.45 5.45 -8.61
CA THR A 75 21.53 4.85 -7.82
C THR A 75 22.46 3.96 -8.65
N VAL A 76 22.14 3.75 -9.93
CA VAL A 76 23.00 3.05 -10.90
C VAL A 76 23.04 3.85 -12.20
N GLY A 77 24.26 4.23 -12.59
CA GLY A 77 24.55 5.04 -13.78
C GLY A 77 25.04 6.44 -13.41
N LYS A 78 26.35 6.68 -13.60
CA LYS A 78 26.95 8.02 -13.56
C LYS A 78 26.08 8.98 -14.38
N LEU A 79 25.77 10.15 -13.82
CA LEU A 79 25.58 11.35 -14.63
C LEU A 79 26.76 11.40 -15.59
N ARG A 80 26.52 11.11 -16.88
CA ARG A 80 27.49 11.46 -17.92
C ARG A 80 27.58 12.97 -17.83
N ASN A 81 28.68 13.46 -17.26
CA ASN A 81 29.09 14.84 -17.46
C ASN A 81 29.06 15.07 -18.97
N GLU A 82 28.17 15.96 -19.41
CA GLU A 82 28.29 16.57 -20.73
C GLU A 82 29.56 17.42 -20.69
N THR A 83 30.66 16.80 -21.10
CA THR A 83 31.91 17.47 -21.38
C THR A 83 31.84 18.03 -22.80
N GLU A 84 32.03 19.34 -22.90
CA GLU A 84 32.63 20.09 -24.02
C GLU A 84 31.89 20.19 -25.36
N ALA A 85 31.47 21.43 -25.68
CA ALA A 85 31.77 22.09 -26.94
C ALA A 85 32.08 23.58 -26.66
#